data_AF-A0A2D5IUZ0-F1
#
_entry.id   AF-A0A2D5IUZ0-F1
#
_cell.length_a   1.000
_cell.length_b   1.000
_cell.length_c   1.000
_cell.angle_alpha   90.00
_cell.angle_beta   90.00
_cell.angle_gamma   90.00
#
_symmetry.space_group_name_H-M   'P 1'
#
loop_
_entity.id
_entity.type
_entity.pdbx_description
1 polymer ?
#
loop_
_entity_poly.entity_id
_entity_poly.type
_entity_poly.pdbx_seq_one_letter_code
_entity_poly.pdbx_strand_id
1 'polypeptide(L)' 'MNNIHNLIPADDLSTTVAHMIRTHGRARVLLAALRTRLKRKPAKRATFDPRTLNNHLRRDIGLGPTSNSPPSWARFR' A
#
# COMPACT_ATOMS: atom_id res chain seq x y z
N MET A 1 10.06 8.31 24.64
CA MET A 1 8.88 8.61 23.80
C MET A 1 8.02 7.36 23.80
N ASN A 2 6.96 7.36 24.60
CA ASN A 2 6.19 6.17 24.94
C ASN A 2 5.11 5.90 23.89
N ASN A 3 5.08 4.69 23.32
CA ASN A 3 4.03 4.23 22.42
C ASN A 3 2.77 3.91 23.24
N ILE A 4 1.86 4.89 23.38
CA ILE A 4 0.57 4.76 24.08
C ILE A 4 -0.56 4.52 23.06
N HIS A 5 -0.34 3.61 22.13
CA HIS A 5 -1.36 3.27 21.14
C HIS A 5 -1.73 1.79 21.24
N ASN A 6 -3.00 1.53 21.55
CA ASN A 6 -3.72 0.25 21.52
C ASN A 6 -3.71 -0.61 22.79
N LEU A 7 -4.18 -0.04 23.90
CA LEU A 7 -4.71 -0.84 25.00
C LEU A 7 -6.24 -0.72 24.98
N ILE A 8 -6.88 -1.37 24.00
CA ILE A 8 -8.27 -1.79 24.23
C ILE A 8 -8.16 -2.83 25.36
N PRO A 9 -8.87 -2.67 26.49
CA PRO A 9 -8.87 -3.68 27.53
C PRO A 9 -9.22 -5.03 26.88
N ALA A 10 -8.39 -6.06 27.08
CA ALA A 10 -8.58 -7.36 26.41
C ALA A 10 -9.99 -7.93 26.65
N ASP A 11 -10.56 -7.61 27.81
CA ASP A 11 -11.93 -7.94 28.21
C ASP A 11 -12.97 -7.34 27.26
N ASP A 12 -12.82 -6.07 26.87
CA ASP A 12 -13.76 -5.33 26.00
C ASP A 12 -13.77 -5.89 24.56
N LEU A 13 -12.59 -6.34 24.09
CA LEU A 13 -12.48 -6.99 22.79
C LEU A 13 -13.20 -8.34 22.78
N SER A 14 -13.05 -9.13 23.84
CA SER A 14 -13.69 -10.45 23.94
C SER A 14 -15.22 -10.35 23.94
N THR A 15 -15.76 -9.38 24.69
CA THR A 15 -17.21 -9.11 24.76
C THR A 15 -17.74 -8.64 23.41
N THR A 16 -17.01 -7.75 22.74
CA THR A 16 -17.38 -7.26 21.41
C THR A 16 -17.40 -8.38 20.37
N VAL A 17 -16.39 -9.26 20.37
CA VAL A 17 -16.34 -10.42 19.45
C VAL A 17 -17.46 -11.41 19.75
N ALA A 18 -17.74 -11.68 21.03
CA ALA A 18 -18.85 -12.55 21.43
C ALA A 18 -20.21 -11.98 20.95
N HIS A 19 -20.42 -10.68 21.08
CA HIS A 19 -21.60 -10.00 20.55
C HIS A 19 -21.70 -10.10 19.03
N MET A 20 -20.60 -9.90 18.30
CA MET A 20 -20.55 -10.07 16.84
C MET A 20 -20.87 -11.51 16.40
N ILE A 21 -20.35 -12.51 17.12
CA ILE A 21 -20.65 -13.93 16.84
C ILE A 21 -22.13 -14.22 17.10
N ARG A 22 -22.71 -13.68 18.18
CA ARG A 22 -24.14 -13.88 18.50
C ARG A 22 -25.06 -13.27 17.45
N THR A 23 -24.71 -12.11 16.92
CA THR A 23 -25.53 -11.35 15.96
C THR A 23 -25.38 -11.85 14.52
N HIS A 24 -24.17 -12.23 14.10
CA HIS A 24 -23.86 -12.54 12.69
C HIS A 24 -23.47 -14.00 12.45
N GLY A 25 -23.21 -14.77 13.51
CA GLY A 25 -22.74 -16.16 13.45
C GLY A 25 -21.22 -16.29 13.26
N ARG A 26 -20.64 -17.33 13.86
CA ARG A 26 -19.19 -17.59 13.88
C ARG A 26 -18.53 -17.60 12.49
N ALA A 27 -19.19 -18.19 11.50
CA ALA A 27 -18.63 -18.36 10.16
C ALA A 27 -18.48 -17.02 9.43
N ARG A 28 -19.45 -16.12 9.58
CA ARG A 28 -19.40 -14.78 8.96
C ARG A 28 -18.35 -13.90 9.61
N VAL A 29 -18.24 -13.96 10.94
CA VAL A 29 -17.20 -13.23 11.69
C VAL A 29 -15.80 -13.71 11.28
N LEU A 30 -15.58 -15.03 11.20
CA LEU A 30 -14.30 -15.59 10.75
C LEU A 30 -13.96 -15.19 9.31
N LEU A 31 -14.92 -15.29 8.38
CA LEU A 31 -14.73 -14.88 6.99
C LEU A 31 -14.41 -13.38 6.87
N ALA A 32 -15.06 -12.54 7.66
CA ALA A 32 -14.78 -11.10 7.69
C ALA A 32 -13.36 -10.82 8.22
N ALA A 33 -12.95 -11.47 9.30
CA ALA A 33 -11.59 -11.36 9.85
C ALA A 33 -10.51 -11.85 8.87
N LEU A 34 -10.78 -12.95 8.16
CA LEU A 34 -9.91 -13.44 7.10
C LEU A 34 -9.84 -12.45 5.93
N ARG A 35 -10.98 -11.89 5.49
CA ARG A 35 -11.02 -10.88 4.44
C ARG A 35 -10.26 -9.61 4.81
N THR A 36 -10.38 -9.12 6.04
CA THR A 36 -9.63 -7.94 6.48
C THR A 36 -8.14 -8.22 6.56
N ARG A 37 -7.73 -9.40 7.05
CA ARG A 37 -6.32 -9.81 7.08
C ARG A 37 -5.72 -10.03 5.68
N LEU A 38 -6.51 -10.59 4.76
CA LEU A 38 -6.08 -10.89 3.40
C LEU A 38 -6.16 -9.70 2.45
N LYS A 39 -6.96 -8.67 2.77
CA LYS A 39 -6.88 -7.37 2.10
C LYS A 39 -5.51 -6.76 2.39
N ARG A 40 -4.52 -7.14 1.58
CA ARG A 40 -3.27 -6.39 1.44
C ARG A 40 -3.67 -4.92 1.28
N LYS A 41 -3.03 -4.02 2.05
CA LYS A 41 -3.08 -2.58 1.76
C LYS A 41 -2.99 -2.44 0.25
N PRO A 42 -3.89 -1.69 -0.42
CA PRO A 42 -3.74 -1.48 -1.85
C PRO A 42 -2.30 -1.02 -2.03
N ALA A 43 -1.49 -1.82 -2.72
CA ALA A 43 -0.15 -1.40 -3.08
C ALA A 43 -0.38 -0.03 -3.70
N LYS A 44 0.20 1.03 -3.11
CA LYS A 44 0.11 2.38 -3.67
C LYS A 44 0.40 2.17 -5.15
N ARG A 45 -0.61 2.32 -6.01
CA ARG A 45 -0.41 2.18 -7.45
C ARG A 45 0.67 3.20 -7.72
N ALA A 46 1.89 2.73 -8.01
CA ALA A 46 2.96 3.62 -8.39
C ALA A 46 2.40 4.35 -9.61
N THR A 47 2.19 5.66 -9.49
CA THR A 47 1.78 6.46 -10.62
C THR A 47 2.82 6.21 -11.69
N PHE A 48 2.39 5.61 -12.80
CA PHE A 48 3.31 5.28 -13.89
C PHE A 48 3.88 6.61 -14.41
N ASP A 49 5.16 6.83 -14.18
CA ASP A 49 5.89 7.96 -14.72
C ASP A 49 6.70 7.47 -15.92
N PRO A 50 6.34 7.86 -17.16
CA PRO A 50 7.10 7.48 -18.34
C PRO A 50 8.58 7.90 -18.28
N ARG A 51 8.94 8.87 -17.43
CA ARG A 51 10.33 9.32 -17.22
C ARG A 51 11.18 8.30 -16.48
N THR A 52 10.57 7.34 -15.77
CA THR A 52 11.31 6.25 -15.10
C THR A 52 11.61 5.08 -16.02
N LEU A 53 11.16 5.12 -17.27
CA LEU A 53 11.45 4.08 -18.27
C LEU A 53 12.83 4.27 -18.89
N ASN A 54 13.54 3.17 -19.10
CA ASN A 54 14.77 3.15 -19.89
C ASN A 54 14.50 3.51 -21.37
N ASN A 55 15.50 4.05 -22.07
CA ASN A 55 15.40 4.47 -23.47
C ASN A 55 14.99 3.34 -24.43
N HIS A 56 15.39 2.09 -24.17
CA HIS A 56 14.93 0.94 -24.95
C HIS A 56 13.42 0.74 -24.84
N LEU A 57 12.88 0.68 -23.61
CA LEU A 57 11.45 0.55 -23.36
C LEU A 57 10.67 1.74 -23.93
N ARG A 58 11.23 2.97 -23.85
CA ARG A 58 10.63 4.17 -24.42
C ARG A 58 10.51 4.08 -25.94
N ARG A 59 11.56 3.61 -26.62
CA ARG A 59 11.56 3.38 -28.07
C ARG A 59 10.48 2.36 -28.46
N ASP A 60 10.36 1.28 -27.70
CA ASP A 60 9.40 0.20 -28.00
C ASP A 60 7.93 0.66 -27.88
N ILE A 61 7.66 1.69 -27.07
CA ILE A 61 6.32 2.29 -26.91
C ILE A 61 6.15 3.62 -27.66
N GLY A 62 7.09 3.99 -28.54
CA GLY A 62 7.03 5.20 -29.36
C GLY A 62 7.32 6.52 -28.65
N LEU A 63 7.91 6.47 -27.45
CA LEU A 63 8.39 7.66 -26.73
C LEU A 63 9.83 8.01 -27.13
N GLY A 64 10.12 9.31 -27.28
CA GLY A 64 11.49 9.80 -27.49
C GLY A 64 12.41 9.55 -26.27
N PRO A 65 13.74 9.62 -26.41
CA PRO A 65 14.67 9.37 -25.30
C PRO A 65 14.46 10.36 -24.14
N THR A 66 14.79 9.94 -22.92
CA THR A 66 14.85 10.89 -21.79
C THR A 66 16.00 11.86 -22.03
N SER A 67 15.69 13.14 -22.18
CA SER A 67 16.69 14.21 -22.20
C SER A 67 17.24 14.38 -20.78
N ASN A 68 18.22 13.55 -20.41
CA ASN A 68 19.10 13.88 -19.30
C ASN A 68 20.01 15.00 -19.79
N SER A 69 19.50 16.24 -19.74
CA SER A 69 20.36 17.41 -19.89
C SER A 69 21.47 17.28 -18.84
N PRO A 70 22.75 17.35 -19.25
CA PRO A 70 23.84 17.28 -18.29
C PRO A 70 23.64 18.40 -17.25
N PRO A 71 23.97 18.14 -15.97
CA PRO A 71 23.82 19.14 -14.93
C PRO A 71 24.67 20.37 -15.29
N SER A 72 24.20 21.56 -14.92
CA SER A 72 24.77 22.84 -15.37
C SER A 72 26.27 22.98 -15.12
N TRP A 73 26.81 22.32 -14.09
CA TRP A 73 28.23 22.29 -13.77
C TRP A 73 29.08 21.55 -14.81
N ALA A 74 28.52 20.61 -15.57
CA ALA A 74 29.21 19.88 -16.63
C ALA A 74 29.38 20.69 -17.93
N ARG A 75 28.82 21.92 -17.99
CA ARG A 75 28.98 22.83 -19.13
C ARG A 75 30.20 23.76 -19.02
N PHE A 76 30.89 23.75 -17.87
CA PHE A 76 32.03 24.63 -17.56
C PHE A 76 33.37 23.89 -17.49
N ARG A 77 33.47 22.73 -18.16
CA ARG A 77 34.71 21.95 -18.28
C ARG A 77 35.13 21.91 -19.74
#